data_AF-A0A3S1DA22-F1
#
_entry.id   AF-A0A3S1DA22-F1
#
_cell.length_a   1.000
_cell.length_b   1.000
_cell.length_c   1.000
_cell.angle_alpha   90.00
_cell.angle_beta   90.00
_cell.angle_gamma   90.00
#
_symmetry.space_group_name_H-M   'P 1'
#
loop_
_entity.id
_entity.type
_entity.pdbx_description
1 polymer ?
#
loop_
_entity_poly.entity_id
_entity_poly.type
_entity_poly.pdbx_seq_one_letter_code
_entity_poly.pdbx_strand_id
1 'polypeptide(L)'
;MSDRIDINRAYEVLGLSPGASQEEIKRAYRQLIRIWHPDSIADPVKKLEAEERTKIINTAYRTLKSYIPTTQEAPKPKRTTVNTQSKASSAERFYQSGVGNVQLSKYEDALNDFSQAIRLNPLYIEAYKYRGLVCSQLGLELRATADLTKAAELERRLHGKHTKPPAAPANYKYSYYRKPKPFHQRLCQTLKSLFRLKRR
;
A
#
# COMPACT_ATOMS: atom_id res chain seq x y z
N MET A 1 -6.24 -22.72 39.43
CA MET A 1 -6.88 -21.40 39.53
C MET A 1 -6.11 -20.46 38.62
N SER A 2 -6.70 -19.97 37.53
CA SER A 2 -5.98 -19.07 36.62
C SER A 2 -5.91 -17.69 37.27
N ASP A 3 -4.70 -17.27 37.67
CA ASP A 3 -4.41 -15.93 38.17
C ASP A 3 -4.77 -14.90 37.09
N ARG A 4 -6.02 -14.42 37.12
CA ARG A 4 -6.46 -13.32 36.28
C ARG A 4 -5.84 -12.05 36.85
N ILE A 5 -4.83 -11.54 36.15
CA ILE A 5 -4.23 -10.25 36.48
C ILE A 5 -5.30 -9.17 36.30
N ASP A 6 -5.55 -8.38 37.34
CA ASP A 6 -6.48 -7.25 37.31
C ASP A 6 -6.03 -6.18 36.31
N ILE A 7 -6.98 -5.43 35.77
CA ILE A 7 -6.73 -4.41 34.73
C ILE A 7 -5.72 -3.36 35.22
N ASN A 8 -5.88 -2.87 36.45
CA ASN A 8 -4.96 -1.89 37.05
C ASN A 8 -3.55 -2.47 37.21
N ARG A 9 -3.47 -3.75 37.63
CA ARG A 9 -2.20 -4.45 37.76
C ARG A 9 -1.52 -4.65 36.39
N ALA A 10 -2.29 -4.84 35.33
CA ALA A 10 -1.77 -4.93 33.97
C ALA A 10 -1.16 -3.61 33.48
N TYR A 11 -1.73 -2.45 33.86
CA TYR A 11 -1.15 -1.14 33.59
C TYR A 11 0.17 -0.94 34.34
N GLU A 12 0.23 -1.32 35.62
CA GLU A 12 1.46 -1.25 36.44
C GLU A 12 2.58 -2.11 35.86
N VAL A 13 2.27 -3.32 35.38
CA VAL A 13 3.25 -4.22 34.73
C VAL A 13 3.88 -3.57 33.49
N LEU A 14 3.10 -2.78 32.74
CA LEU A 14 3.61 -2.05 31.58
C LEU A 14 4.21 -0.68 31.94
N GLY A 15 4.19 -0.28 33.22
CA GLY A 15 4.67 1.02 33.68
C GLY A 15 3.80 2.19 33.21
N LEU A 16 2.51 1.97 33.02
CA LEU A 16 1.56 2.96 32.50
C LEU A 16 0.53 3.35 33.57
N SER A 17 0.00 4.56 33.45
CA SER A 17 -1.13 5.00 34.28
C SER A 17 -2.44 4.35 33.80
N PRO A 18 -3.39 4.07 34.70
CA PRO A 18 -4.72 3.61 34.32
C PRO A 18 -5.38 4.58 33.34
N GLY A 19 -5.87 4.08 32.20
CA GLY A 19 -6.48 4.90 31.14
C GLY A 19 -5.53 5.36 30.02
N ALA A 20 -4.28 4.87 30.00
CA ALA A 20 -3.36 5.10 28.88
C ALA A 20 -3.95 4.64 27.53
N SER A 21 -3.57 5.33 26.45
CA SER A 21 -4.04 5.04 25.09
C SER A 21 -3.52 3.71 24.55
N GLN A 22 -4.21 3.15 23.57
CA GLN A 22 -3.82 1.86 22.97
C GLN A 22 -2.45 1.92 22.27
N GLU A 23 -2.08 3.09 21.77
CA GLU A 23 -0.80 3.39 21.16
C GLU A 23 0.33 3.37 22.21
N GLU A 24 0.10 3.96 23.38
CA GLU A 24 1.04 3.95 24.51
C GLU A 24 1.23 2.54 25.05
N ILE A 25 0.15 1.79 25.22
CA ILE A 25 0.18 0.37 25.61
C ILE A 25 1.04 -0.45 24.63
N LYS A 26 0.86 -0.26 23.31
CA LYS A 26 1.66 -0.94 22.28
C LYS A 26 3.12 -0.50 22.27
N ARG A 27 3.42 0.76 22.58
CA ARG A 27 4.80 1.29 22.64
C ARG A 27 5.53 0.70 23.85
N ALA A 28 4.94 0.77 25.03
CA ALA A 28 5.49 0.22 26.27
C ALA A 28 5.74 -1.30 26.14
N TYR A 29 4.76 -2.04 25.61
CA TYR A 29 4.91 -3.47 25.34
C TYR A 29 6.14 -3.77 24.47
N ARG A 30 6.29 -3.09 23.32
CA ARG A 30 7.43 -3.30 22.42
C ARG A 30 8.77 -2.96 23.08
N GLN A 31 8.82 -1.92 23.90
CA GLN A 31 10.02 -1.55 24.64
C GLN A 31 10.41 -2.64 25.65
N LEU A 32 9.44 -3.13 26.42
CA LEU A 32 9.68 -4.16 27.43
C LEU A 32 10.12 -5.49 26.81
N ILE A 33 9.47 -5.93 25.72
CA ILE A 33 9.87 -7.15 25.01
C ILE A 33 11.28 -7.02 24.43
N ARG A 34 11.66 -5.83 23.94
CA ARG A 34 13.03 -5.60 23.44
C ARG A 34 14.09 -5.71 24.55
N ILE A 35 13.76 -5.31 25.77
CA ILE A 35 14.67 -5.35 26.93
C ILE A 35 14.76 -6.77 27.49
N TRP A 36 13.61 -7.45 27.63
CA TRP A 36 13.49 -8.75 28.30
C TRP A 36 13.41 -9.92 27.33
N HIS A 37 13.83 -9.76 26.08
CA HIS A 37 13.82 -10.85 25.12
C HIS A 37 14.84 -11.93 25.54
N PRO A 38 14.44 -13.21 25.68
CA PRO A 38 15.33 -14.27 26.18
C PRO A 38 16.50 -14.56 25.23
N ASP A 39 16.36 -14.20 23.94
CA ASP A 39 17.43 -14.34 22.93
C ASP A 39 18.49 -13.22 23.02
N SER A 40 18.16 -12.10 23.69
CA SER A 40 19.10 -11.00 23.89
C SER A 40 20.00 -11.19 25.12
N ILE A 41 19.76 -12.22 25.93
CA ILE A 41 20.41 -12.44 27.23
C ILE A 41 21.25 -13.71 27.17
N ALA A 42 22.56 -13.55 27.37
CA ALA A 42 23.52 -14.66 27.32
C ALA A 42 23.56 -15.48 28.62
N ASP A 43 23.35 -14.85 29.78
CA ASP A 43 23.44 -15.51 31.09
C ASP A 43 22.20 -16.40 31.33
N PRO A 44 22.37 -17.70 31.67
CA PRO A 44 21.24 -18.64 31.81
C PRO A 44 20.30 -18.30 32.96
N VAL A 45 20.80 -17.75 34.07
CA VAL A 45 19.97 -17.33 35.21
C VAL A 45 19.10 -16.12 34.84
N LYS A 46 19.70 -15.10 34.21
CA LYS A 46 18.97 -13.91 33.76
C LYS A 46 18.02 -14.21 32.61
N LYS A 47 18.33 -15.23 31.80
CA LYS A 47 17.44 -15.72 30.75
C LYS A 47 16.14 -16.26 31.34
N LEU A 48 16.22 -17.05 32.41
CA LEU A 48 15.04 -17.55 33.13
C LEU A 48 14.19 -16.38 33.68
N GLU A 49 14.83 -15.39 34.30
CA GLU A 49 14.14 -14.18 34.78
C GLU A 49 13.45 -13.41 33.63
N ALA A 50 14.10 -13.34 32.47
CA ALA A 50 13.56 -12.67 31.29
C ALA A 50 12.39 -13.42 30.66
N GLU A 51 12.40 -14.75 30.69
CA GLU A 51 11.27 -15.58 30.26
C GLU A 51 10.05 -15.35 31.17
N GLU A 52 10.25 -15.33 32.49
CA GLU A 52 9.19 -15.03 33.47
C GLU A 52 8.64 -13.62 33.28
N ARG A 53 9.53 -12.62 33.13
CA ARG A 53 9.13 -11.24 32.85
C ARG A 53 8.35 -11.12 31.55
N THR A 54 8.81 -11.76 30.49
CA THR A 54 8.13 -11.78 29.19
C THR A 54 6.76 -12.41 29.27
N LYS A 55 6.60 -13.48 30.05
CA LYS A 55 5.29 -14.11 30.30
C LYS A 55 4.33 -13.13 30.98
N ILE A 56 4.78 -12.42 32.01
CA ILE A 56 3.99 -11.41 32.73
C ILE A 56 3.62 -10.22 31.83
N ILE A 57 4.55 -9.75 31.00
CA ILE A 57 4.31 -8.67 30.03
C ILE A 57 3.26 -9.10 29.00
N ASN A 58 3.37 -10.32 28.49
CA ASN A 58 2.44 -10.87 27.51
C ASN A 58 1.03 -11.07 28.10
N THR A 59 0.91 -11.55 29.34
CA THR A 59 -0.38 -11.70 30.00
C THR A 59 -1.02 -10.33 30.25
N ALA A 60 -0.27 -9.36 30.78
CA ALA A 60 -0.75 -7.99 30.99
C ALA A 60 -1.23 -7.34 29.68
N TYR A 61 -0.44 -7.44 28.61
CA TYR A 61 -0.83 -6.90 27.30
C TYR A 61 -2.09 -7.56 26.75
N ARG A 62 -2.26 -8.89 26.91
CA ARG A 62 -3.47 -9.60 26.48
C ARG A 62 -4.69 -9.15 27.28
N THR A 63 -4.56 -8.99 28.60
CA THR A 63 -5.63 -8.46 29.47
C THR A 63 -6.06 -7.06 29.00
N LEU A 64 -5.11 -6.13 28.85
CA LEU A 64 -5.40 -4.77 28.38
C LEU A 64 -5.94 -4.73 26.94
N LYS A 65 -5.49 -5.62 26.07
CA LYS A 65 -5.99 -5.73 24.70
C LYS A 65 -7.43 -6.26 24.64
N SER A 66 -7.79 -7.16 25.57
CA SER A 66 -9.16 -7.68 25.72
C SER A 66 -10.09 -6.69 26.43
N TYR A 67 -9.52 -5.83 27.28
CA TYR A 67 -10.22 -4.73 27.93
C TYR A 67 -10.47 -3.61 26.92
N ILE A 68 -11.68 -3.54 26.38
CA ILE A 68 -12.12 -2.44 25.52
C ILE A 68 -12.61 -1.32 26.45
N PRO A 69 -11.89 -0.21 26.63
CA PRO A 69 -12.47 0.94 27.30
C PRO A 69 -13.58 1.49 26.39
N THR A 70 -14.83 1.51 26.88
CA THR A 70 -16.04 1.94 26.17
C THR A 70 -16.09 3.46 25.86
N THR A 71 -14.97 4.17 25.84
CA THR A 71 -14.93 5.62 25.59
C THR A 71 -13.88 5.97 24.54
N GLN A 72 -14.25 5.68 23.30
CA GLN A 72 -14.34 6.58 22.14
C GLN A 72 -14.28 5.70 20.89
N GLU A 73 -15.45 5.45 20.30
CA GLU A 73 -15.53 5.05 18.90
C GLU A 73 -14.92 6.19 18.04
N ALA A 74 -13.60 6.17 17.86
CA ALA A 74 -13.07 6.51 16.55
C ALA A 74 -13.67 5.46 15.60
N PRO A 75 -14.32 5.86 14.49
CA PRO A 75 -14.97 4.92 13.61
C PRO A 75 -13.90 4.02 12.97
N LYS A 76 -13.65 2.86 13.58
CA LYS A 76 -13.12 1.70 12.87
C LYS A 76 -14.09 1.49 11.72
N PRO A 77 -13.65 1.38 10.46
CA PRO A 77 -14.56 1.16 9.36
C PRO A 77 -15.27 -0.14 9.66
N LYS A 78 -16.54 0.00 10.10
CA LYS A 78 -17.50 -1.08 10.12
C LYS A 78 -17.36 -1.71 8.73
N ARG A 79 -17.13 -3.03 8.67
CA ARG A 79 -17.41 -3.80 7.44
C ARG A 79 -18.92 -3.73 7.24
N THR A 80 -19.40 -2.54 6.95
CA THR A 80 -20.75 -2.31 6.53
C THR A 80 -20.77 -2.87 5.13
N THR A 81 -21.63 -3.86 4.92
CA THR A 81 -22.12 -4.31 3.63
C THR A 81 -22.84 -3.16 2.91
N VAL A 82 -22.16 -2.04 2.74
CA VAL A 82 -22.62 -0.90 1.96
C VAL A 82 -22.31 -1.26 0.52
N ASN A 83 -23.32 -1.86 -0.09
CA ASN A 83 -23.74 -1.54 -1.44
C ASN A 83 -22.57 -1.38 -2.42
N THR A 84 -21.90 -2.50 -2.73
CA THR A 84 -20.77 -2.56 -3.68
C THR A 84 -21.14 -1.93 -5.03
N GLN A 85 -22.43 -1.97 -5.42
CA GLN A 85 -22.93 -1.33 -6.63
C GLN A 85 -22.96 0.20 -6.53
N SER A 86 -23.35 0.80 -5.40
CA SER A 86 -23.36 2.26 -5.26
C SER A 86 -21.95 2.85 -5.15
N LYS A 87 -21.03 2.17 -4.46
CA LYS A 87 -19.62 2.60 -4.38
C LYS A 87 -18.92 2.50 -5.74
N ALA A 88 -19.18 1.45 -6.51
CA ALA A 88 -18.68 1.32 -7.87
C ALA A 88 -19.27 2.42 -8.79
N SER A 89 -20.58 2.71 -8.67
CA SER A 89 -21.23 3.80 -9.40
C SER A 89 -20.65 5.18 -9.05
N SER A 90 -20.31 5.42 -7.77
CA SER A 90 -19.63 6.66 -7.36
C SER A 90 -18.19 6.73 -7.89
N ALA A 91 -17.45 5.62 -7.89
CA ALA A 91 -16.09 5.57 -8.45
C ALA A 91 -16.07 5.86 -9.95
N GLU A 92 -17.05 5.32 -10.70
CA GLU A 92 -17.25 5.56 -12.13
C GLU A 92 -17.45 7.05 -12.43
N ARG A 93 -18.26 7.76 -11.64
CA ARG A 93 -18.50 9.20 -11.82
C ARG A 93 -17.23 10.03 -11.69
N PHE A 94 -16.41 9.76 -10.67
CA PHE A 94 -15.13 10.44 -10.51
C PHE A 94 -14.15 10.09 -11.63
N TYR A 95 -14.13 8.84 -12.09
CA TYR A 95 -13.33 8.45 -13.25
C TYR A 95 -13.73 9.24 -14.51
N GLN A 96 -15.03 9.31 -14.83
CA GLN A 96 -15.54 10.06 -15.97
C GLN A 96 -15.23 11.56 -15.87
N SER A 97 -15.36 12.15 -14.68
CA SER A 97 -14.95 13.53 -14.40
C SER A 97 -13.46 13.73 -14.67
N GLY A 98 -12.61 12.83 -14.18
CA GLY A 98 -11.18 12.86 -14.41
C GLY A 98 -10.81 12.81 -15.89
N VAL A 99 -11.47 11.95 -16.67
CA VAL A 99 -11.30 11.88 -18.13
C VAL A 99 -11.69 13.20 -18.80
N GLY A 100 -12.81 13.80 -18.40
CA GLY A 100 -13.23 15.13 -18.89
C GLY A 100 -12.19 16.21 -18.56
N ASN A 101 -11.65 16.21 -17.34
CA ASN A 101 -10.60 17.14 -16.93
C ASN A 101 -9.30 16.94 -17.73
N VAL A 102 -8.93 15.71 -18.10
CA VAL A 102 -7.81 15.46 -19.02
C VAL A 102 -8.06 16.08 -20.39
N GLN A 103 -9.27 15.95 -20.94
CA GLN A 103 -9.64 16.56 -22.23
C GLN A 103 -9.57 18.10 -22.17
N LEU A 104 -9.90 18.68 -21.01
CA LEU A 104 -9.77 20.11 -20.74
C LEU A 104 -8.34 20.54 -20.36
N SER A 105 -7.35 19.65 -20.42
CA SER A 105 -5.97 19.88 -19.96
C SER A 105 -5.83 20.30 -18.49
N LYS A 106 -6.86 20.06 -17.67
CA LYS A 106 -6.86 20.29 -16.22
C LYS A 106 -6.28 19.08 -15.50
N TYR A 107 -4.98 18.89 -15.66
CA TYR A 107 -4.30 17.68 -15.19
C TYR A 107 -4.32 17.51 -13.66
N GLU A 108 -4.24 18.60 -12.90
CA GLU A 108 -4.30 18.54 -11.42
C GLU A 108 -5.68 18.09 -10.92
N ASP A 109 -6.76 18.64 -11.49
CA ASP A 109 -8.13 18.24 -11.20
C ASP A 109 -8.37 16.78 -11.59
N ALA A 110 -7.86 16.36 -12.75
CA ALA A 110 -7.93 14.98 -13.20
C ALA A 110 -7.21 14.01 -12.22
N LEU A 111 -6.03 14.38 -11.70
CA LEU A 111 -5.34 13.58 -10.70
C LEU A 111 -6.15 13.43 -9.40
N ASN A 112 -6.81 14.49 -8.96
CA ASN A 112 -7.68 14.45 -7.79
C ASN A 112 -8.87 13.51 -8.04
N ASP A 113 -9.56 13.66 -9.17
CA ASP A 113 -10.69 12.83 -9.56
C ASP A 113 -10.34 11.35 -9.65
N PHE A 114 -9.24 10.99 -10.33
CA PHE A 114 -8.78 9.60 -10.36
C PHE A 114 -8.41 9.09 -8.96
N SER A 115 -7.87 9.95 -8.10
CA SER A 115 -7.57 9.58 -6.71
C SER A 115 -8.83 9.38 -5.86
N GLN A 116 -9.95 10.04 -6.17
CA GLN A 116 -11.25 9.74 -5.57
C GLN A 116 -11.79 8.40 -6.08
N ALA A 117 -11.74 8.16 -7.39
CA ALA A 117 -12.18 6.91 -8.00
C ALA A 117 -11.45 5.70 -7.38
N ILE A 118 -10.13 5.79 -7.20
CA ILE A 118 -9.30 4.76 -6.56
C ILE A 118 -9.64 4.58 -5.07
N ARG A 119 -9.93 5.66 -4.34
CA ARG A 119 -10.34 5.57 -2.93
C ARG A 119 -11.66 4.82 -2.77
N LEU A 120 -12.61 5.07 -3.68
CA LEU A 120 -13.93 4.45 -3.67
C LEU A 120 -13.88 3.00 -4.15
N ASN A 121 -13.07 2.71 -5.17
CA ASN A 121 -12.82 1.38 -5.68
C ASN A 121 -11.30 1.12 -5.87
N PRO A 122 -10.64 0.50 -4.88
CA PRO A 122 -9.21 0.18 -4.96
C PRO A 122 -8.85 -0.86 -6.02
N LEU A 123 -9.83 -1.51 -6.65
CA LEU A 123 -9.63 -2.47 -7.73
C LEU A 123 -9.91 -1.85 -9.11
N TYR A 124 -10.11 -0.53 -9.19
CA TYR A 124 -10.43 0.15 -10.44
C TYR A 124 -9.18 0.36 -11.31
N ILE A 125 -8.91 -0.58 -12.20
CA ILE A 125 -7.70 -0.65 -13.05
C ILE A 125 -7.55 0.59 -13.94
N GLU A 126 -8.63 1.02 -14.58
CA GLU A 126 -8.64 2.14 -15.52
C GLU A 126 -8.25 3.44 -14.80
N ALA A 127 -8.77 3.68 -13.60
CA ALA A 127 -8.39 4.86 -12.81
C ALA A 127 -6.89 4.91 -12.50
N TYR A 128 -6.25 3.78 -12.19
CA TYR A 128 -4.79 3.70 -12.04
C TYR A 128 -4.06 3.97 -13.35
N LYS A 129 -4.52 3.41 -14.48
CA LYS A 129 -3.90 3.65 -15.80
C LYS A 129 -3.94 5.13 -16.17
N TYR A 130 -5.11 5.75 -16.11
CA TYR A 130 -5.28 7.16 -16.49
C TYR A 130 -4.55 8.10 -15.53
N ARG A 131 -4.55 7.84 -14.22
CA ARG A 131 -3.73 8.61 -13.27
C ARG A 131 -2.24 8.49 -13.60
N GLY A 132 -1.77 7.29 -13.95
CA GLY A 132 -0.39 7.06 -14.37
C GLY A 132 -0.02 7.83 -15.64
N LEU A 133 -0.90 7.85 -16.64
CA LEU A 133 -0.71 8.62 -17.88
C LEU A 133 -0.64 10.13 -17.60
N VAL A 134 -1.56 10.66 -16.79
CA VAL A 134 -1.53 12.08 -16.39
C VAL A 134 -0.25 12.41 -15.60
N CYS A 135 0.18 11.53 -14.70
CA CYS A 135 1.46 11.69 -13.99
C CYS A 135 2.63 11.77 -14.97
N SER A 136 2.69 10.91 -15.99
CA SER A 136 3.76 10.94 -17.00
C SER A 136 3.70 12.23 -17.83
N GLN A 137 2.51 12.70 -18.20
CA GLN A 137 2.32 13.99 -18.90
C GLN A 137 2.83 15.18 -18.08
N LEU A 138 2.75 15.11 -16.75
CA LEU A 138 3.28 16.11 -15.81
C LEU A 138 4.76 15.88 -15.43
N GLY A 139 5.43 14.87 -15.99
CA GLY A 139 6.82 14.52 -15.66
C GLY A 139 7.01 13.80 -14.31
N LEU A 140 5.93 13.35 -13.67
CA LEU A 140 5.94 12.62 -12.41
C LEU A 140 6.18 11.12 -12.63
N GLU A 141 7.31 10.77 -13.22
CA GLU A 141 7.62 9.41 -13.68
C GLU A 141 7.57 8.34 -12.59
N LEU A 142 8.05 8.64 -11.37
CA LEU A 142 7.98 7.70 -10.24
C LEU A 142 6.53 7.36 -9.85
N ARG A 143 5.65 8.36 -9.89
CA ARG A 143 4.23 8.17 -9.57
C ARG A 143 3.52 7.44 -10.71
N ALA A 144 3.84 7.78 -11.96
CA ALA A 144 3.32 7.12 -13.15
C ALA A 144 3.66 5.62 -13.15
N THR A 145 4.93 5.27 -12.94
CA THR A 145 5.40 3.88 -12.90
C THR A 145 4.74 3.08 -11.78
N ALA A 146 4.59 3.66 -10.59
CA ALA A 146 3.89 3.02 -9.48
C ALA A 146 2.43 2.69 -9.83
N ASP A 147 1.69 3.64 -10.40
CA ASP A 147 0.29 3.47 -10.76
C ASP A 147 0.09 2.45 -11.90
N LEU A 148 0.94 2.52 -12.93
CA LEU A 148 0.89 1.57 -14.04
C LEU A 148 1.28 0.15 -13.61
N THR A 149 2.26 0.02 -12.72
CA THR A 149 2.64 -1.27 -12.14
C THR A 149 1.47 -1.85 -11.34
N LYS A 150 0.77 -1.01 -10.57
CA LYS A 150 -0.40 -1.44 -9.81
C LYS A 150 -1.54 -1.89 -10.71
N ALA A 151 -1.81 -1.15 -11.79
CA ALA A 151 -2.80 -1.54 -12.79
C ALA A 151 -2.47 -2.91 -13.40
N ALA A 152 -1.22 -3.14 -13.81
CA ALA A 152 -0.79 -4.42 -14.38
C ALA A 152 -0.88 -5.59 -13.39
N GLU A 153 -0.60 -5.36 -12.10
CA GLU A 153 -0.79 -6.35 -11.03
C GLU A 153 -2.26 -6.73 -10.88
N LEU A 154 -3.15 -5.74 -10.84
CA LEU A 154 -4.59 -5.94 -10.74
C LEU A 154 -5.15 -6.66 -11.96
N GLU A 155 -4.72 -6.29 -13.17
CA GLU A 155 -5.07 -6.99 -14.40
C GLU A 155 -4.63 -8.45 -14.36
N ARG A 156 -3.37 -8.72 -13.99
CA ARG A 156 -2.89 -10.11 -13.88
C ARG A 156 -3.71 -10.91 -12.89
N ARG A 157 -4.14 -10.30 -11.79
CA ARG A 157 -4.99 -10.94 -10.79
C ARG A 157 -6.40 -11.23 -11.32
N LEU A 158 -6.96 -10.37 -12.18
CA LEU A 158 -8.24 -10.61 -12.83
C LEU A 158 -8.13 -11.66 -13.95
N HIS A 159 -7.14 -11.53 -14.84
CA HIS A 159 -6.90 -12.43 -15.96
C HIS A 159 -6.35 -13.80 -15.53
N GLY A 160 -5.66 -13.90 -14.39
CA GLY A 160 -5.23 -15.17 -13.80
C GLY A 160 -6.37 -16.10 -13.41
N LYS A 161 -7.63 -15.63 -13.48
CA LYS A 161 -8.84 -16.43 -13.33
C LYS A 161 -9.53 -16.80 -14.65
N HIS A 162 -9.09 -16.29 -15.79
CA HIS A 162 -9.66 -16.60 -17.12
C HIS A 162 -8.58 -16.74 -18.21
N THR A 163 -8.27 -18.00 -18.52
CA THR A 163 -8.00 -18.56 -19.86
C THR A 163 -6.90 -17.99 -20.77
N LYS A 164 -6.18 -18.93 -21.40
CA LYS A 164 -5.33 -18.83 -22.60
C LYS A 164 -5.63 -17.59 -23.48
N PRO A 165 -4.61 -16.84 -23.94
CA PRO A 165 -4.82 -15.59 -24.67
C PRO A 165 -5.73 -15.81 -25.88
N PRO A 166 -6.83 -15.05 -26.03
CA PRO A 166 -7.64 -15.13 -27.24
C PRO A 166 -6.79 -14.65 -28.43
N ALA A 167 -6.83 -15.41 -29.52
CA ALA A 167 -6.25 -15.00 -30.79
C ALA A 167 -6.82 -13.63 -31.18
N ALA A 168 -5.95 -12.67 -31.46
CA ALA A 168 -6.33 -11.29 -31.71
C ALA A 168 -7.30 -11.19 -32.90
N PRO A 169 -8.50 -10.58 -32.76
CA PRO A 169 -9.31 -10.22 -33.91
C PRO A 169 -8.63 -9.09 -34.69
N ALA A 170 -8.60 -9.25 -36.02
CA ALA A 170 -7.73 -8.56 -36.96
C ALA A 170 -7.94 -7.03 -37.13
N ASN A 171 -8.72 -6.33 -36.29
CA ASN A 171 -9.10 -4.96 -36.60
C ASN A 171 -9.42 -4.02 -35.41
N TYR A 172 -8.50 -3.90 -34.45
CA TYR A 172 -8.47 -2.76 -33.53
C TYR A 172 -7.09 -2.09 -33.57
N LYS A 173 -6.99 -0.96 -34.27
CA LYS A 173 -5.78 -0.13 -34.30
C LYS A 173 -5.76 0.80 -33.07
N TYR A 174 -5.12 0.36 -32.00
CA TYR A 174 -4.43 1.31 -31.11
C TYR A 174 -3.00 1.50 -31.63
N SER A 175 -2.82 2.54 -32.43
CA SER A 175 -1.53 3.19 -32.60
C SER A 175 -1.16 3.80 -31.24
N TYR A 176 -0.04 3.37 -30.65
CA TYR A 176 0.84 4.09 -29.71
C TYR A 176 1.53 3.07 -28.79
N TYR A 177 2.61 2.43 -29.28
CA TYR A 177 3.72 1.92 -28.44
C TYR A 177 4.88 1.53 -29.37
N ARG A 178 5.54 2.53 -29.97
CA ARG A 178 6.91 2.34 -30.45
C ARG A 178 7.79 2.43 -29.19
N LYS A 179 8.31 1.30 -28.72
CA LYS A 179 9.28 1.27 -27.61
C LYS A 179 10.38 2.30 -27.90
N PRO A 180 10.70 3.24 -26.99
CA PRO A 180 11.83 4.13 -27.19
C PRO A 180 13.10 3.27 -27.26
N LYS A 181 13.90 3.49 -28.30
CA LYS A 181 15.18 2.78 -28.46
C LYS A 181 16.08 3.09 -27.26
N PRO A 182 16.77 2.11 -26.68
CA PRO A 182 17.65 2.34 -25.54
C PRO A 182 18.72 3.38 -25.89
N PHE A 183 19.08 4.23 -24.93
CA PHE A 183 20.02 5.35 -25.09
C PHE A 183 21.36 4.94 -25.75
N HIS A 184 21.84 3.72 -25.47
CA HIS A 184 23.08 3.17 -26.04
C HIS A 184 23.01 2.90 -27.56
N GLN A 185 21.82 2.93 -28.18
CA GLN A 185 21.66 2.85 -29.63
C GLN A 185 21.78 4.20 -30.34
N ARG A 186 21.67 5.34 -29.63
CA ARG A 186 21.87 6.68 -30.20
C ARG A 186 23.36 7.05 -30.32
N LEU A 187 24.23 6.46 -29.49
CA LEU A 187 25.68 6.73 -29.53
C LEU A 187 26.42 5.98 -30.67
N CYS A 188 25.87 4.88 -31.17
CA CYS A 188 26.53 4.05 -32.20
C CYS A 188 26.17 4.41 -33.65
N GLN A 189 25.27 5.38 -33.88
CA GLN A 189 24.92 5.85 -35.24
C GLN A 189 25.71 7.10 -35.66
N THR A 190 26.25 7.87 -34.73
CA THR A 190 27.09 9.05 -35.01
C THR A 190 28.57 8.70 -35.21
N LEU A 191 29.05 7.58 -34.66
CA LEU A 191 30.45 7.14 -34.82
C LEU A 191 30.71 6.31 -36.08
N LYS A 192 29.68 5.70 -36.69
CA LYS A 192 29.81 4.95 -37.96
C LYS A 192 29.77 5.83 -39.22
N SER A 193 29.30 7.08 -39.13
CA SER A 193 29.35 8.04 -40.25
C SER A 193 30.67 8.81 -40.31
N LEU A 194 31.39 8.94 -39.18
CA LEU A 194 32.69 9.62 -39.11
C LEU A 194 33.87 8.75 -39.59
N PHE A 195 33.76 7.42 -39.60
CA PHE A 195 34.81 6.50 -40.08
C PHE A 195 34.64 6.02 -41.54
N ARG A 196 33.72 6.60 -42.31
CA ARG A 196 33.48 6.25 -43.73
C ARG A 196 33.84 7.36 -44.72
N LEU A 197 34.76 8.26 -44.35
CA LEU A 197 35.39 9.19 -45.29
C LEU A 197 36.91 9.06 -45.25
N LYS A 198 37.46 8.73 -46.43
CA LYS A 198 38.88 8.67 -46.83
C LYS A 198 39.69 7.42 -46.44
N ARG A 199 39.50 6.36 -47.23
CA ARG A 199 40.63 5.63 -47.84
C ARG A 199 40.31 5.38 -49.33
N ARG A 200 40.72 6.32 -50.17
CA ARG A 200 41.34 6.03 -51.47
C ARG A 200 42.82 6.38 -51.29
#